data_AF-A0A0V1AUS4-F1
#
_entry.id   AF-A0A0V1AUS4-F1
#
_cell.length_a   1.000
_cell.length_b   1.000
_cell.length_c   1.000
_cell.angle_alpha   90.00
_cell.angle_beta   90.00
_cell.angle_gamma   90.00
#
_symmetry.space_group_name_H-M   'P 1'
#
loop_
_entity.id
_entity.type
_entity.pdbx_description
1 polymer ?
#
loop_
_entity_poly.entity_id
_entity_poly.type
_entity_poly.pdbx_seq_one_letter_code
_entity_poly.pdbx_strand_id
1 'polypeptide(L)'
;LFHFMAENLHLVLNERGNYNLVHEGRVYNLKRTNMQDKQWVCRQVKKGCRGSIYTNLDVDAVLDCNPHADDCTPDNDILYKMEKKNALKRRAAEEMKTIPQIYREEASSASADLETAGQFPTYKSVKTAMYRKRAQNFPRLPPTRQ
;
A
#
# COMPACT_ATOMS: atom_id res chain seq x y z
N LEU A 1 2.31 -1.33 31.53
CA LEU A 1 2.56 -1.47 30.07
C LEU A 1 1.57 -0.54 29.38
N PHE A 2 2.04 0.64 28.96
CA PHE A 2 1.18 1.61 28.27
C PHE A 2 0.89 1.09 26.86
N HIS A 3 -0.32 0.60 26.61
CA HIS A 3 -0.84 0.47 25.24
C HIS A 3 -1.21 1.89 24.78
N PHE A 4 -0.39 2.52 23.94
CA PHE A 4 -0.86 3.67 23.19
C PHE A 4 -1.77 3.12 22.09
N MET A 5 -3.03 3.58 22.05
CA MET A 5 -3.86 3.39 20.85
C MET A 5 -3.09 3.98 19.68
N ALA A 6 -2.80 3.16 18.68
CA ALA A 6 -1.94 3.53 17.57
C ALA A 6 -2.73 4.41 16.58
N GLU A 7 -2.97 5.66 16.95
CA GLU A 7 -3.49 6.65 16.02
C GLU A 7 -2.59 6.69 14.77
N ASN A 8 -3.19 6.55 13.59
CA ASN A 8 -2.53 6.56 12.28
C ASN A 8 -1.74 5.29 11.87
N LEU A 9 -1.92 4.16 12.54
CA LEU A 9 -1.40 2.88 12.08
C LEU A 9 -2.33 2.25 11.03
N HIS A 10 -1.84 2.01 9.81
CA HIS A 10 -2.62 1.25 8.82
C HIS A 10 -1.74 0.44 7.88
N LEU A 11 -2.31 -0.63 7.32
CA LEU A 11 -1.66 -1.48 6.33
C LEU A 11 -2.06 -1.08 4.92
N VAL A 12 -1.08 -0.97 4.03
CA VAL A 12 -1.29 -0.71 2.60
C VAL A 12 -0.73 -1.86 1.76
N LEU A 13 -1.51 -2.37 0.80
CA LEU A 13 -1.06 -3.37 -0.15
C LEU A 13 0.03 -2.79 -1.05
N ASN A 14 1.15 -3.49 -1.16
CA ASN A 14 2.29 -3.09 -1.97
C ASN A 14 2.32 -3.78 -3.33
N GLU A 15 3.29 -3.38 -4.16
CA GLU A 15 3.43 -3.91 -5.53
C GLU A 15 3.79 -5.39 -5.59
N ARG A 16 4.33 -5.95 -4.50
CA ARG A 16 4.69 -7.37 -4.38
C ARG A 16 3.54 -8.24 -3.88
N GLY A 17 2.36 -7.65 -3.63
CA GLY A 17 1.20 -8.35 -3.08
C GLY A 17 1.27 -8.61 -1.58
N ASN A 18 2.26 -8.04 -0.88
CA ASN A 18 2.36 -8.05 0.57
C ASN A 18 1.84 -6.72 1.15
N TYR A 19 1.86 -6.60 2.47
CA TYR A 19 1.50 -5.34 3.15
C TYR A 19 2.74 -4.57 3.58
N ASN A 20 2.65 -3.25 3.44
CA ASN A 20 3.50 -2.29 4.13
C ASN A 20 2.71 -1.69 5.29
N LEU A 21 3.41 -1.41 6.39
CA LEU A 21 2.87 -0.64 7.50
C LEU A 21 3.09 0.84 7.22
N VAL A 22 2.09 1.65 7.53
CA VAL A 22 2.13 3.10 7.45
C VAL A 22 1.87 3.66 8.85
N HIS A 23 2.74 4.57 9.27
CA HIS A 23 2.63 5.27 10.54
C HIS A 23 3.28 6.65 10.37
N GLU A 24 2.58 7.72 10.78
CA GLU A 24 3.05 9.12 10.64
C GLU A 24 3.53 9.48 9.21
N GLY A 25 2.80 9.01 8.20
CA GLY A 25 3.12 9.25 6.78
C GLY A 25 4.38 8.53 6.28
N ARG A 26 5.02 7.68 7.09
CA ARG A 26 6.20 6.88 6.70
C ARG A 26 5.83 5.45 6.40
N VAL A 27 6.51 4.86 5.41
CA VAL A 27 6.27 3.49 4.98
C VAL A 27 7.31 2.56 5.60
N TYR A 28 6.86 1.46 6.17
CA TYR A 28 7.70 0.43 6.78
C TYR A 28 7.49 -0.92 6.09
N ASN A 29 8.58 -1.64 5.87
CA ASN A 29 8.57 -3.00 5.34
C ASN A 29 8.61 -4.01 6.48
N LEU A 30 7.79 -5.06 6.38
CA LEU A 30 7.90 -6.19 7.30
C LEU A 30 9.28 -6.82 7.17
N LYS A 31 10.02 -6.88 8.28
CA LYS A 31 11.35 -7.52 8.34
C LYS A 31 11.27 -8.90 8.99
N ARG A 32 10.53 -9.02 10.09
CA ARG A 32 10.39 -10.29 10.83
C ARG A 32 8.99 -10.42 11.42
N THR A 33 8.52 -11.65 11.54
CA THR A 33 7.39 -12.02 12.40
C THR A 33 7.93 -13.03 13.39
N ASN A 34 7.87 -12.72 14.69
CA ASN A 34 8.23 -13.66 15.75
C ASN A 34 6.95 -14.28 16.34
N MET A 35 7.06 -14.95 17.49
CA MET A 35 5.93 -15.62 18.12
C MET A 35 4.85 -14.65 18.62
N GLN A 36 5.22 -13.43 19.01
CA GLN A 36 4.30 -12.48 19.66
C GLN A 36 4.23 -11.12 18.97
N ASP A 37 5.19 -10.82 18.10
CA ASP A 37 5.31 -9.50 17.49
C ASP A 37 5.74 -9.55 16.02
N LYS A 38 5.66 -8.38 15.37
CA LYS A 38 6.16 -8.12 14.04
C LYS A 38 7.11 -6.94 14.09
N GLN A 39 8.27 -7.10 13.48
CA GLN A 39 9.25 -6.03 13.30
C GLN A 39 9.08 -5.41 11.92
N TRP A 40 8.84 -4.11 11.89
CA TRP A 40 8.68 -3.28 10.70
C TRP A 40 9.82 -2.28 10.62
N VAL A 41 10.51 -2.18 9.49
CA VAL A 41 11.65 -1.27 9.31
C VAL A 41 11.33 -0.20 8.29
N CYS A 42 11.74 1.04 8.59
CA CYS A 42 11.54 2.18 7.71
C CYS A 42 12.04 1.85 6.29
N ARG A 43 11.28 2.23 5.27
CA ARG A 43 11.65 2.01 3.86
C ARG A 43 12.96 2.71 3.50
N GLN A 44 13.27 3.81 4.19
CA GLN A 44 14.45 4.63 3.96
C GLN A 44 15.73 4.09 4.63
N VAL A 45 15.78 2.80 5.01
CA VAL A 45 17.00 2.15 5.53
C VAL A 45 18.24 2.33 4.65
N LYS A 46 18.06 2.35 3.33
CA LYS A 46 19.15 2.59 2.37
C LYS A 46 19.65 4.04 2.36
N LYS A 47 18.86 4.98 2.89
CA LYS A 47 19.23 6.38 3.11
C LYS A 47 19.80 6.63 4.50
N GLY A 48 20.04 5.58 5.30
CA GLY A 48 20.60 5.69 6.65
C GLY A 48 19.55 5.70 7.77
N CYS A 49 18.26 5.73 7.46
CA CYS A 49 17.23 5.72 8.51
C CYS A 49 17.15 4.35 9.22
N ARG A 50 17.22 4.36 10.56
CA ARG A 50 17.13 3.16 11.40
C ARG A 50 15.77 2.99 12.10
N GLY A 51 14.81 3.85 11.78
CA GLY A 51 13.48 3.80 12.37
C GLY A 51 12.82 2.44 12.18
N SER A 52 12.20 1.94 13.25
CA SER A 52 11.47 0.67 13.21
C SER A 52 10.28 0.72 14.17
N ILE A 53 9.27 -0.08 13.89
CA ILE A 53 8.10 -0.27 14.74
C ILE A 53 8.00 -1.76 15.04
N TYR A 54 7.73 -2.09 16.30
CA TYR A 54 7.32 -3.41 16.72
C TYR A 54 5.83 -3.36 17.02
N THR A 55 5.06 -4.23 16.38
CA THR A 55 3.62 -4.35 16.63
C THR A 55 3.31 -5.73 17.16
N ASN A 56 2.13 -5.92 17.74
CA ASN A 56 1.57 -7.26 17.90
C ASN A 56 1.33 -7.94 16.53
N LEU A 57 0.92 -9.21 16.55
CA LEU A 57 0.69 -9.99 15.32
C LEU A 57 -0.42 -9.41 14.45
N ASP A 58 -1.47 -8.85 15.06
CA ASP A 58 -2.64 -8.30 14.35
C ASP A 58 -2.41 -6.86 13.86
N VAL A 59 -1.30 -6.24 14.27
CA VAL A 59 -0.89 -4.90 13.82
C VAL A 59 -1.92 -3.82 14.21
N ASP A 60 -2.51 -3.95 15.39
CA ASP A 60 -3.45 -2.97 15.96
C ASP A 60 -2.84 -2.19 17.15
N ALA A 61 -1.69 -2.65 17.66
CA ALA A 61 -0.96 -2.00 18.74
C ALA A 61 0.54 -1.90 18.44
N VAL A 62 1.13 -0.74 18.75
CA VAL A 62 2.59 -0.53 18.77
C VAL A 62 3.12 -0.95 20.14
N LEU A 63 4.06 -1.90 20.14
CA LEU A 63 4.72 -2.42 21.33
C LEU A 63 5.99 -1.65 21.68
N ASP A 64 6.74 -1.25 20.65
CA ASP A 64 8.00 -0.51 20.78
C ASP A 64 8.35 0.19 19.45
N CYS A 65 9.17 1.24 19.50
CA CYS A 65 9.68 1.90 18.30
C CYS A 65 11.12 2.41 18.45
N ASN A 66 11.87 2.33 17.36
CA ASN A 66 13.16 3.00 17.24
C ASN A 66 12.98 4.32 16.50
N PRO A 67 13.67 5.39 16.93
CA PRO A 67 13.57 6.70 16.30
C PRO A 67 14.10 6.68 14.86
N HIS A 68 13.58 7.60 14.06
CA HIS A 68 14.10 7.86 12.71
C HIS A 68 15.37 8.72 12.76
N ALA A 69 16.07 8.77 11.63
CA ALA A 69 17.07 9.82 11.41
C ALA A 69 16.36 11.18 11.24
N ASP A 70 17.03 12.27 11.60
CA ASP A 70 16.48 13.63 11.57
C ASP A 70 16.02 14.06 10.16
N ASP A 71 16.68 13.54 9.13
CA ASP A 71 16.39 13.80 7.71
C ASP A 71 15.36 12.83 7.11
N CYS A 72 14.76 11.94 7.91
CA CYS A 72 13.77 10.98 7.42
C CYS A 72 12.39 11.63 7.25
N THR A 73 12.14 12.12 6.03
CA THR A 73 10.86 12.74 5.67
C THR A 73 9.75 11.70 5.42
N PRO A 74 8.47 12.07 5.61
CA PRO A 74 7.33 11.25 5.21
C PRO A 74 7.38 10.80 3.73
N ASP A 75 6.79 9.64 3.44
CA ASP A 75 6.74 9.01 2.12
C ASP A 75 5.40 9.31 1.40
N ASN A 76 4.85 10.53 1.54
CA ASN A 76 3.51 10.91 1.07
C ASN A 76 3.26 10.54 -0.40
N ASP A 77 4.19 10.84 -1.31
CA ASP A 77 4.07 10.52 -2.73
C ASP A 77 3.94 9.02 -3.01
N ILE A 78 4.63 8.21 -2.20
CA ILE A 78 4.65 6.77 -2.33
C ILE A 78 3.35 6.20 -1.80
N LEU A 79 2.90 6.70 -0.65
CA LEU A 79 1.63 6.34 -0.05
C LEU A 79 0.48 6.65 -1.01
N TYR A 80 0.41 7.88 -1.52
CA TYR A 80 -0.59 8.32 -2.50
C TYR A 80 -0.63 7.38 -3.71
N LYS A 81 0.53 7.07 -4.29
CA LYS A 81 0.62 6.16 -5.44
C LYS A 81 0.12 4.75 -5.10
N MET A 82 0.47 4.21 -3.92
CA MET A 82 0.01 2.88 -3.51
C MET A 82 -1.50 2.84 -3.30
N GLU A 83 -2.05 3.83 -2.62
CA GLU A 83 -3.49 3.94 -2.36
C GLU A 83 -4.30 4.08 -3.65
N LYS A 84 -3.92 4.99 -4.56
CA LYS A 84 -4.60 5.15 -5.85
C LYS A 84 -4.53 3.88 -6.70
N LYS A 85 -3.37 3.19 -6.72
CA LYS A 85 -3.26 1.88 -7.39
C LYS A 85 -4.18 0.83 -6.77
N ASN A 86 -4.32 0.81 -5.45
CA ASN A 86 -5.20 -0.12 -4.73
C ASN A 86 -6.68 0.18 -5.00
N ALA A 87 -7.07 1.45 -4.99
CA ALA A 87 -8.42 1.90 -5.34
C ALA A 87 -8.80 1.49 -6.77
N LEU A 88 -7.91 1.73 -7.75
CA LEU A 88 -8.10 1.31 -9.14
C LEU A 88 -8.28 -0.20 -9.29
N LYS A 89 -7.44 -0.99 -8.59
CA LYS A 89 -7.54 -2.46 -8.57
C LYS A 89 -8.87 -2.95 -7.99
N ARG A 90 -9.33 -2.31 -6.91
CA ARG A 90 -10.60 -2.63 -6.24
C ARG A 90 -11.79 -2.33 -7.15
N ARG A 91 -11.88 -1.09 -7.67
CA ARG A 91 -12.92 -0.70 -8.65
C ARG A 91 -12.91 -1.60 -9.89
N ALA A 92 -11.73 -1.96 -10.40
CA ALA A 92 -11.60 -2.88 -11.52
C ALA A 92 -12.17 -4.27 -11.22
N ALA A 93 -12.08 -4.76 -9.98
CA ALA A 93 -12.66 -6.03 -9.58
C ALA A 93 -14.19 -5.92 -9.41
N GLU A 94 -14.68 -4.83 -8.81
CA GLU A 94 -16.06 -4.71 -8.35
C GLU A 94 -17.02 -4.14 -9.42
N GLU A 95 -16.55 -3.24 -10.29
CA GLU A 95 -17.40 -2.58 -11.27
C GLU A 95 -17.41 -3.28 -12.63
N MET A 96 -18.57 -3.25 -13.30
CA MET A 96 -18.73 -3.75 -14.68
C MET A 96 -18.18 -2.79 -15.75
N LYS A 97 -17.80 -1.55 -15.37
CA LYS A 97 -17.21 -0.57 -16.28
C LYS A 97 -15.93 -1.11 -16.90
N THR A 98 -15.60 -0.69 -18.12
CA THR A 98 -14.34 -1.10 -18.75
C THR A 98 -13.13 -0.54 -18.00
N ILE A 99 -12.00 -1.26 -18.03
CA ILE A 99 -10.76 -0.81 -17.38
C ILE A 99 -10.32 0.60 -17.84
N PRO A 100 -10.38 0.97 -19.13
CA PRO A 100 -10.11 2.35 -19.57
C PRO A 100 -11.09 3.39 -19.01
N GLN A 101 -12.38 3.04 -18.82
CA GLN A 101 -13.36 3.96 -18.23
C GLN A 101 -13.05 4.22 -16.75
N ILE A 102 -12.81 3.16 -15.97
CA ILE A 102 -12.43 3.26 -14.55
C ILE A 102 -11.20 4.17 -14.38
N TYR A 103 -10.17 3.95 -15.21
CA TYR A 103 -8.97 4.78 -15.16
C TYR A 103 -9.26 6.26 -15.44
N ARG A 104 -10.01 6.56 -16.51
CA ARG A 104 -10.33 7.96 -16.87
C ARG A 104 -11.11 8.66 -15.77
N GLU A 105 -12.12 8.00 -15.20
CA GLU A 105 -12.92 8.57 -14.11
C GLU A 105 -12.08 8.87 -12.87
N GLU A 106 -11.25 7.91 -12.42
CA GLU A 106 -10.35 8.13 -11.28
C GLU A 106 -9.31 9.23 -11.56
N ALA A 107 -8.73 9.24 -12.77
CA ALA A 107 -7.74 10.24 -13.15
C ALA A 107 -8.36 11.64 -13.20
N SER A 108 -9.57 11.77 -13.76
CA SER A 108 -10.30 13.04 -13.77
C SER A 108 -10.63 13.51 -12.35
N SER A 109 -11.08 12.61 -11.46
CA SER A 109 -11.33 12.93 -10.05
C SER A 109 -10.05 13.40 -9.34
N ALA A 110 -8.94 12.68 -9.52
CA ALA A 110 -7.65 13.04 -8.93
C ALA A 110 -7.08 14.36 -9.46
N SER A 111 -7.40 14.74 -10.71
CA SER A 111 -6.90 15.98 -11.31
C SER A 111 -7.46 17.26 -10.68
N ALA A 112 -8.54 17.16 -9.89
CA ALA A 112 -9.09 18.29 -9.15
C ALA A 112 -8.17 18.77 -8.01
N ASP A 113 -7.27 17.91 -7.52
CA ASP A 113 -6.27 18.25 -6.52
C ASP A 113 -4.95 18.60 -7.22
N LEU A 114 -4.66 19.89 -7.34
CA LEU A 114 -3.49 20.40 -8.05
C LEU A 114 -2.16 19.96 -7.40
N GLU A 115 -2.12 19.69 -6.09
CA GLU A 115 -0.90 19.29 -5.39
C GLU A 115 -0.55 17.83 -5.69
N THR A 116 -1.54 16.95 -5.80
CA THR A 116 -1.32 15.51 -5.99
C THR A 116 -1.59 15.00 -7.41
N ALA A 117 -2.20 15.80 -8.29
CA ALA A 117 -2.53 15.42 -9.67
C ALA A 117 -1.33 14.85 -10.44
N GLY A 118 -0.16 15.49 -10.32
CA GLY A 118 1.08 15.05 -10.98
C GLY A 118 1.61 13.71 -10.48
N GLN A 119 1.15 13.24 -9.32
CA GLN A 119 1.56 11.98 -8.71
C GLN A 119 0.67 10.81 -9.11
N PHE A 120 -0.48 11.07 -9.74
CA PHE A 120 -1.45 10.03 -10.09
C PHE A 120 -0.81 8.96 -11.00
N PRO A 121 -1.02 7.67 -10.72
CA PRO A 121 -0.43 6.60 -11.52
C PRO A 121 -0.81 6.68 -13.01
N THR A 122 0.16 6.47 -13.89
CA THR A 122 -0.11 6.43 -15.33
C THR A 122 -0.90 5.17 -15.71
N TYR A 123 -1.73 5.25 -16.76
CA TYR A 123 -2.50 4.10 -17.23
C TYR A 123 -1.61 2.89 -17.53
N LYS A 124 -0.46 3.11 -18.18
CA LYS A 124 0.52 2.05 -18.48
C LYS A 124 0.98 1.31 -17.22
N SER A 125 1.17 2.03 -16.11
CA SER A 125 1.63 1.44 -14.85
C SER A 125 0.56 0.61 -14.12
N VAL A 126 -0.73 0.88 -14.36
CA VAL A 126 -1.83 0.25 -13.63
C VAL A 126 -2.65 -0.75 -14.45
N LYS A 127 -2.62 -0.63 -15.79
CA LYS A 127 -3.45 -1.43 -16.71
C LYS A 127 -3.39 -2.92 -16.38
N THR A 128 -2.18 -3.50 -16.38
CA THR A 128 -1.99 -4.93 -16.15
C THR A 128 -2.49 -5.38 -14.79
N ALA A 129 -2.27 -4.58 -13.74
CA ALA A 129 -2.70 -4.90 -12.39
C ALA A 129 -4.23 -4.93 -12.26
N MET A 130 -4.91 -3.95 -12.88
CA MET A 130 -6.37 -3.91 -12.92
C MET A 130 -6.97 -5.10 -13.67
N TYR A 131 -6.47 -5.43 -14.87
CA TYR A 131 -6.94 -6.60 -15.61
C TYR A 131 -6.69 -7.91 -14.84
N ARG A 132 -5.53 -8.08 -14.23
CA ARG A 132 -5.23 -9.25 -13.38
C ARG A 132 -6.21 -9.37 -12.21
N LYS A 133 -6.54 -8.25 -11.55
CA LYS A 133 -7.50 -8.26 -10.45
C LYS A 133 -8.91 -8.60 -10.90
N ARG A 134 -9.37 -8.04 -12.02
CA ARG A 134 -10.65 -8.41 -12.62
C ARG A 134 -10.71 -9.89 -13.01
N ALA A 135 -9.64 -10.44 -13.58
CA ALA A 135 -9.58 -11.84 -13.97
C ALA A 135 -9.72 -12.82 -12.79
N GLN A 136 -9.34 -12.40 -11.57
CA GLN A 136 -9.48 -13.23 -10.36
C GLN A 136 -10.96 -13.49 -9.97
N ASN A 137 -11.89 -12.68 -10.48
CA ASN A 137 -13.32 -12.86 -10.22
C ASN A 137 -13.99 -13.88 -11.17
N PHE A 138 -13.26 -14.38 -12.17
CA PHE A 138 -13.78 -15.38 -13.09
C PHE A 138 -13.22 -16.77 -12.73
N PRO A 139 -14.04 -17.84 -12.85
CA PRO A 139 -13.54 -19.21 -12.70
C PRO A 139 -12.36 -19.47 -13.64
N ARG A 140 -11.35 -20.21 -13.15
CA ARG A 140 -10.27 -20.68 -14.02
C ARG A 140 -10.86 -21.62 -15.06
N LEU A 141 -10.42 -21.47 -16.30
CA LEU A 141 -10.80 -22.41 -17.36
C LEU A 141 -10.32 -23.82 -16.97
N PRO A 142 -11.12 -24.86 -17.25
CA PRO A 142 -10.70 -26.23 -17.01
C PRO A 142 -9.42 -26.53 -17.82
N PRO A 143 -8.55 -27.43 -17.33
CA PRO A 143 -7.39 -27.89 -18.09
C PRO A 143 -7.85 -28.46 -19.43
N THR A 144 -7.18 -28.08 -20.51
CA THR A 144 -7.41 -28.66 -21.82
C THR A 144 -7.15 -30.17 -21.72
N ARG A 145 -8.20 -30.99 -21.89
CA ARG A 145 -8.02 -32.43 -22.02
C ARG A 145 -7.26 -32.67 -23.34
N GLN A 146 -6.06 -33.24 -23.24
CA GLN A 146 -5.34 -33.82 -24.37
C GLN A 146 -6.00 -35.13 -24.79
#